data_AF-R6VBJ3-F1
#
_entry.id   AF-R6VBJ3-F1
#
_cell.length_a   1.000
_cell.length_b   1.000
_cell.length_c   1.000
_cell.angle_alpha   90.00
_cell.angle_beta   90.00
_cell.angle_gamma   90.00
#
_symmetry.space_group_name_H-M   'P 1'
#
loop_
_entity.id
_entity.type
_entity.pdbx_description
1 polymer ?
#
loop_
_entity_poly.entity_id
_entity_poly.type
_entity_poly.pdbx_seq_one_letter_code
_entity_poly.pdbx_strand_id
1 'polypeptide(L)'
;MGTITFDGRGQGRGGIAQFTFGKHDLFWQYKRNESLRAIIDTGEYVFIGGRLCLKSPEYFGIQHGNITVRVSSKEELPNYCVARIVPERRRTERRVMPPRGVARRGKLNYLRSRKPAHYIHALKHQSLSSIDMKTFLDFFSGDGEPPNGTFGQGVKFYIKREGITQVILAERVGVATETIGRICRDVYEPPINMAVAVCIGLHLLPFESRKLLMRLGYTLDGNSAIIRAYQLLVDVFYNEEVCDCNTFLIEKGLKPLTKETE
;
A
#
# COMPACT_ATOMS: atom_id res chain seq x y z
N MET A 1 30.40 -11.47 5.26
CA MET A 1 30.82 -11.19 6.65
C MET A 1 30.32 -9.81 7.01
N GLY A 2 29.58 -9.65 8.10
CA GLY A 2 29.01 -8.37 8.51
C GLY A 2 27.60 -8.50 9.09
N THR A 3 27.44 -9.22 10.20
CA THR A 3 26.24 -9.14 11.04
C THR A 3 26.33 -7.88 11.89
N ILE A 4 25.46 -6.90 11.61
CA ILE A 4 25.29 -5.75 12.49
C ILE A 4 24.12 -6.05 13.41
N THR A 5 24.44 -6.21 14.69
CA THR A 5 23.52 -6.33 15.82
C THR A 5 23.21 -4.95 16.40
N PHE A 6 21.95 -4.71 16.71
CA PHE A 6 21.44 -3.60 17.51
C PHE A 6 20.37 -4.27 18.42
N ASP A 7 20.41 -4.24 19.76
CA ASP A 7 20.69 -3.12 20.66
C ASP A 7 21.40 -3.54 21.97
N GLY A 8 21.94 -2.52 22.66
CA GLY A 8 22.66 -2.65 23.92
C GLY A 8 21.81 -3.16 25.09
N ARG A 9 22.46 -3.98 25.92
CA ARG A 9 22.00 -4.66 27.15
C ARG A 9 21.14 -5.91 26.91
N GLY A 10 21.85 -7.05 26.84
CA GLY A 10 21.31 -8.36 27.24
C GLY A 10 21.22 -9.39 26.12
N GLN A 11 22.32 -10.14 25.92
CA GLN A 11 22.42 -11.46 25.29
C GLN A 11 21.15 -12.01 24.57
N GLY A 12 21.18 -12.05 23.23
CA GLY A 12 20.05 -12.53 22.41
C GLY A 12 20.44 -13.42 21.22
N ARG A 13 20.68 -14.70 21.51
CA ARG A 13 20.58 -15.93 20.69
C ARG A 13 20.13 -15.81 19.20
N GLY A 14 20.95 -16.38 18.32
CA GLY A 14 20.80 -16.51 16.86
C GLY A 14 19.43 -16.96 16.32
N GLY A 15 18.84 -16.07 15.53
CA GLY A 15 17.69 -16.31 14.66
C GLY A 15 17.85 -15.53 13.35
N ILE A 16 17.16 -15.95 12.30
CA ILE A 16 17.17 -15.29 10.99
C ILE A 16 15.98 -14.33 10.92
N ALA A 17 16.25 -13.06 10.61
CA ALA A 17 15.22 -12.05 10.38
C ALA A 17 14.63 -12.18 8.97
N GLN A 18 13.31 -12.28 8.89
CA GLN A 18 12.53 -12.30 7.66
C GLN A 18 11.56 -11.13 7.64
N PHE A 19 11.56 -10.35 6.55
CA PHE A 19 10.72 -9.16 6.40
C PHE A 19 9.56 -9.34 5.42
N THR A 20 9.52 -10.48 4.73
CA THR A 20 8.48 -10.80 3.74
C THR A 20 7.45 -11.76 4.32
N PHE A 21 6.18 -11.45 4.07
CA PHE A 21 5.00 -12.16 4.55
C PHE A 21 4.07 -12.45 3.38
N GLY A 22 3.58 -13.68 3.30
CA GLY A 22 2.44 -14.00 2.44
C GLY A 22 1.14 -13.53 3.07
N LYS A 23 0.19 -13.00 2.29
CA LYS A 23 -1.12 -12.52 2.76
C LYS A 23 -1.84 -13.57 3.65
N HIS A 24 -1.87 -14.81 3.19
CA HIS A 24 -2.51 -15.91 3.92
C HIS A 24 -1.75 -16.31 5.20
N ASP A 25 -0.41 -16.34 5.18
CA ASP A 25 0.38 -16.62 6.41
C ASP A 25 0.12 -15.51 7.43
N LEU A 26 0.20 -14.24 7.02
CA LEU A 26 0.02 -13.09 7.91
C LEU A 26 -1.32 -13.14 8.67
N PHE A 27 -2.42 -13.46 7.97
CA PHE A 27 -3.74 -13.62 8.58
C PHE A 27 -3.75 -14.69 9.70
N TRP A 28 -3.14 -15.86 9.44
CA TRP A 28 -3.07 -16.93 10.45
C TRP A 28 -2.13 -16.58 11.60
N GLN A 29 -1.02 -15.90 11.31
CA GLN A 29 -0.09 -15.46 12.34
C GLN A 29 -0.72 -14.41 13.25
N TYR A 30 -1.54 -13.49 12.73
CA TYR A 30 -2.30 -12.53 13.54
C TYR A 30 -3.26 -13.22 14.52
N LYS A 31 -3.91 -14.32 14.10
CA LYS A 31 -4.80 -15.11 14.97
C LYS A 31 -4.05 -15.91 16.04
N ARG A 32 -2.81 -16.34 15.77
CA ARG A 32 -2.08 -17.30 16.61
C ARG A 32 -0.95 -16.69 17.44
N ASN A 33 -0.37 -15.57 17.01
CA ASN A 33 0.75 -14.92 17.69
C ASN A 33 0.34 -13.56 18.25
N GLU A 34 0.35 -13.49 19.58
CA GLU A 34 0.05 -12.28 20.35
C GLU A 34 1.02 -11.15 20.04
N SER A 35 2.32 -11.44 19.88
CA SER A 35 3.32 -10.41 19.57
C SER A 35 3.06 -9.71 18.22
N LEU A 36 2.62 -10.45 17.20
CA LEU A 36 2.29 -9.85 15.91
C LEU A 36 0.99 -9.04 16.01
N ARG A 37 0.00 -9.57 16.74
CA ARG A 37 -1.26 -8.87 16.97
C ARG A 37 -1.02 -7.53 17.66
N ALA A 38 -0.23 -7.51 18.73
CA ALA A 38 0.13 -6.29 19.44
C ALA A 38 0.79 -5.24 18.52
N ILE A 39 1.62 -5.66 17.55
CA ILE A 39 2.23 -4.76 16.56
C ILE A 39 1.21 -4.23 15.55
N ILE A 40 0.35 -5.10 15.01
CA ILE A 40 -0.62 -4.71 13.99
C ILE A 40 -1.71 -3.82 14.60
N ASP A 41 -2.15 -4.12 15.82
CA ASP A 41 -3.21 -3.39 16.52
C ASP A 41 -2.77 -1.98 16.93
N THR A 42 -1.47 -1.64 16.90
CA THR A 42 -1.02 -0.23 17.07
C THR A 42 -1.50 0.67 15.93
N GLY A 43 -1.78 0.09 14.75
CA GLY A 43 -2.19 0.83 13.57
C GLY A 43 -1.05 1.62 12.89
N GLU A 44 0.19 1.50 13.36
CA GLU A 44 1.36 2.23 12.82
C GLU A 44 1.92 1.63 11.53
N TYR A 45 1.51 0.41 11.17
CA TYR A 45 2.06 -0.34 10.03
C TYR A 45 1.03 -0.51 8.92
N VAL A 46 1.51 -0.58 7.67
CA VAL A 46 0.71 -0.87 6.46
C VAL A 46 1.32 -2.06 5.72
N PHE A 47 0.47 -2.88 5.13
CA PHE A 47 0.90 -4.05 4.37
C PHE A 47 1.07 -3.71 2.88
N ILE A 48 2.31 -3.59 2.41
CA ILE A 48 2.64 -3.23 1.02
C ILE A 48 3.72 -4.17 0.48
N GLY A 49 3.52 -4.69 -0.73
CA GLY A 49 4.54 -5.51 -1.43
C GLY A 49 5.00 -6.73 -0.65
N GLY A 50 4.11 -7.35 0.15
CA GLY A 50 4.45 -8.50 0.98
C GLY A 50 5.19 -8.15 2.27
N ARG A 51 5.22 -6.89 2.72
CA ARG A 51 5.91 -6.46 3.94
C ARG A 51 4.98 -5.66 4.84
N LEU A 52 5.21 -5.71 6.15
CA LEU A 52 4.57 -4.83 7.13
C LEU A 52 5.50 -3.65 7.40
N CYS A 53 5.14 -2.49 6.87
CA CYS A 53 6.00 -1.33 6.81
C CYS A 53 5.41 -0.19 7.64
N LEU A 54 6.25 0.50 8.40
CA LEU A 54 5.90 1.65 9.22
C LEU A 54 5.35 2.75 8.33
N LYS A 55 4.23 3.36 8.71
CA LYS A 55 3.62 4.53 8.05
C LYS A 55 4.49 5.78 8.24
N SER A 56 5.63 5.80 7.56
CA SER A 56 6.61 6.88 7.60
C SER A 56 6.83 7.50 6.21
N PRO A 57 6.82 8.83 6.10
CA PRO A 57 7.16 9.55 4.87
C PRO A 57 8.61 9.34 4.39
N GLU A 58 9.49 8.88 5.28
CA GLU A 58 10.87 8.54 4.92
C GLU A 58 10.94 7.21 4.16
N TYR A 59 9.98 6.31 4.42
CA TYR A 59 9.91 5.00 3.79
C TYR A 59 9.04 5.00 2.54
N PHE A 60 7.93 5.76 2.58
CA PHE A 60 6.99 5.90 1.49
C PHE A 60 7.10 7.27 0.85
N GLY A 61 7.18 7.29 -0.47
CA GLY A 61 6.97 8.50 -1.26
C GLY A 61 5.63 8.42 -1.96
N ILE A 62 5.07 9.58 -2.27
CA ILE A 62 4.11 9.67 -3.36
C ILE A 62 4.94 10.09 -4.57
N GLN A 63 4.88 9.29 -5.62
CA GLN A 63 5.40 9.68 -6.93
C GLN A 63 4.25 9.50 -7.88
N HIS A 64 3.88 10.56 -8.60
CA HIS A 64 2.85 10.47 -9.63
C HIS A 64 1.54 9.87 -9.05
N GLY A 65 1.03 10.44 -7.95
CA GLY A 65 -0.17 9.97 -7.23
C GLY A 65 -0.08 8.61 -6.53
N ASN A 66 0.93 7.80 -6.85
CA ASN A 66 1.09 6.43 -6.38
C ASN A 66 2.03 6.35 -5.18
N ILE A 67 1.67 5.49 -4.22
CA ILE A 67 2.54 5.18 -3.07
C ILE A 67 3.69 4.30 -3.56
N THR A 68 4.88 4.88 -3.63
CA THR A 68 6.12 4.19 -3.98
C THR A 68 6.98 3.96 -2.75
N VAL A 69 7.63 2.81 -2.66
CA VAL A 69 8.57 2.50 -1.58
C VAL A 69 9.92 3.14 -1.92
N ARG A 70 10.31 4.20 -1.20
CA ARG A 70 11.58 4.91 -1.38
C ARG A 70 12.78 4.03 -1.00
N VAL A 71 12.59 3.14 -0.03
CA VAL A 71 13.64 2.34 0.58
C VAL A 71 13.46 0.85 0.32
N SER A 72 14.30 0.29 -0.54
CA SER A 72 14.29 -1.14 -0.91
C SER A 72 15.59 -1.88 -0.57
N SER A 73 16.58 -1.20 0.02
CA SER A 73 17.85 -1.81 0.43
C SER A 73 17.63 -2.76 1.61
N LYS A 74 18.30 -3.92 1.61
CA LYS A 74 18.15 -4.92 2.70
C LYS A 74 18.62 -4.40 4.05
N GLU A 75 19.53 -3.45 4.06
CA GLU A 75 20.15 -2.87 5.26
C GLU A 75 19.22 -1.89 5.98
N GLU A 76 18.30 -1.25 5.26
CA GLU A 76 17.35 -0.30 5.84
C GLU A 76 16.00 -0.92 6.19
N LEU A 77 15.71 -2.15 5.73
CA LEU A 77 14.48 -2.88 6.09
C LEU A 77 14.24 -2.95 7.61
N PRO A 78 15.24 -3.21 8.49
CA PRO A 78 15.01 -3.21 9.94
C PRO A 78 14.51 -1.87 10.49
N ASN A 79 14.81 -0.75 9.82
CA ASN A 79 14.42 0.57 10.28
C ASN A 79 12.94 0.85 10.08
N TYR A 80 12.30 0.19 9.09
CA TYR A 80 10.95 0.52 8.66
C TYR A 80 10.01 -0.69 8.59
N CYS A 81 10.50 -1.92 8.60
CA CYS A 81 9.69 -3.12 8.44
C CYS A 81 9.68 -3.97 9.71
N VAL A 82 8.52 -4.58 10.00
CA VAL A 82 8.38 -5.61 11.04
C VAL A 82 9.20 -6.85 10.66
N ALA A 83 10.05 -7.31 11.58
CA ALA A 83 10.85 -8.50 11.39
C ALA A 83 10.20 -9.72 12.04
N ARG A 84 10.03 -10.80 11.28
CA ARG A 84 9.80 -12.15 11.84
C ARG A 84 11.15 -12.78 12.14
N ILE A 85 11.41 -13.02 13.41
CA ILE A 85 12.63 -13.73 13.80
C ILE A 85 12.33 -15.21 13.91
N VAL A 86 12.92 -15.98 13.01
CA VAL A 86 12.85 -17.44 13.02
C VAL A 86 14.06 -17.96 13.80
N PRO A 87 13.86 -18.67 14.93
CA PRO A 87 14.98 -19.19 15.70
C PRO A 87 15.78 -20.19 14.86
N GLU A 88 17.11 -20.08 14.91
CA GLU A 88 17.99 -20.93 14.13
C GLU A 88 17.83 -22.40 14.55
N ARG A 89 17.81 -23.30 13.57
CA ARG A 89 17.69 -24.74 13.83
C ARG A 89 18.99 -25.26 14.43
N ARG A 90 19.14 -25.19 15.76
CA ARG A 90 20.14 -26.01 16.43
C ARG A 90 19.68 -27.47 16.36
N ARG A 91 20.34 -28.29 15.55
CA ARG A 91 20.38 -29.74 15.77
C ARG A 91 21.12 -29.96 17.09
N THR A 92 20.43 -29.86 18.21
CA THR A 92 20.94 -30.46 19.44
C THR A 92 20.78 -31.97 19.29
N GLU A 93 21.83 -32.64 18.83
CA GLU A 93 21.99 -34.08 19.03
C GLU A 93 22.13 -34.35 20.54
N ARG A 94 21.02 -34.31 21.27
CA ARG A 94 20.99 -34.94 22.59
C ARG A 94 20.95 -36.44 22.33
N ARG A 95 22.09 -37.11 22.45
CA ARG A 95 22.12 -38.55 22.72
C ARG A 95 21.39 -38.76 24.04
N VAL A 96 20.09 -39.06 23.96
CA VAL A 96 19.37 -39.63 25.10
C VAL A 96 19.90 -41.05 25.22
N MET A 97 20.81 -41.29 26.16
CA MET A 97 21.19 -42.65 26.51
C MET A 97 19.92 -43.33 27.04
N PRO A 98 19.45 -44.43 26.44
CA PRO A 98 18.33 -45.15 27.02
C PRO A 98 18.76 -45.70 28.38
N PRO A 99 17.86 -45.74 29.38
CA PRO A 99 18.14 -46.46 30.62
C PRO A 99 18.51 -47.91 30.30
N ARG A 100 19.53 -48.42 31.01
CA ARG A 100 20.06 -49.78 30.80
C ARG A 100 18.92 -50.81 30.88
N GLY A 101 18.75 -51.62 29.84
CA GLY A 101 17.89 -52.82 29.88
C GLY A 101 16.71 -52.88 28.90
N VAL A 102 16.44 -51.86 28.07
CA VAL A 102 15.29 -51.90 27.14
C VAL A 102 15.73 -52.25 25.72
N ALA A 103 15.19 -53.35 25.20
CA ALA A 103 15.43 -53.86 23.85
C ALA A 103 15.05 -52.83 22.75
N ARG A 104 15.85 -52.82 21.67
CA ARG A 104 15.73 -51.89 20.54
C ARG A 104 14.43 -52.10 19.75
N ARG A 105 13.37 -51.39 20.12
CA ARG A 105 12.25 -51.08 19.22
C ARG A 105 11.56 -49.78 19.66
N GLY A 106 12.24 -48.67 19.43
CA GLY A 106 11.71 -47.34 19.72
C GLY A 106 11.93 -46.40 18.55
N LYS A 107 10.86 -46.00 17.86
CA LYS A 107 10.88 -44.84 16.96
C LYS A 107 11.41 -43.65 17.77
N LEU A 108 12.44 -43.00 17.24
CA LEU A 108 13.07 -41.85 17.86
C LEU A 108 12.08 -40.68 17.87
N ASN A 109 11.34 -40.53 18.98
CA ASN A 109 10.41 -39.42 19.17
C ASN A 109 11.21 -38.16 19.50
N TYR A 110 11.62 -37.44 18.47
CA TYR A 110 12.12 -36.08 18.60
C TYR A 110 10.98 -35.17 19.05
N LEU A 111 10.90 -34.86 20.35
CA LEU A 111 10.14 -33.71 20.85
C LEU A 111 10.81 -32.44 20.31
N ARG A 112 10.36 -32.02 19.12
CA ARG A 112 10.73 -30.72 18.53
C ARG A 112 10.06 -29.62 19.34
N SER A 113 10.70 -29.14 20.41
CA SER A 113 10.39 -27.83 20.98
C SER A 113 10.77 -26.76 19.96
N ARG A 114 9.90 -26.54 18.98
CA ARG A 114 9.97 -25.37 18.10
C ARG A 114 9.56 -24.19 18.96
N LYS A 115 10.52 -23.35 19.35
CA LYS A 115 10.16 -22.01 19.82
C LYS A 115 9.36 -21.35 18.68
N PRO A 116 8.16 -20.82 18.95
CA PRO A 116 7.40 -20.11 17.94
C PRO A 116 8.22 -18.90 17.46
N ALA A 117 8.04 -18.53 16.20
CA ALA A 117 8.61 -17.29 15.69
C ALA A 117 7.96 -16.12 16.43
N HIS A 118 8.77 -15.18 16.89
CA HIS A 118 8.30 -13.90 17.44
C HIS A 118 8.61 -12.75 16.48
N TYR A 119 7.91 -11.65 16.68
CA TYR A 119 7.90 -10.49 15.80
C TYR A 119 8.44 -9.26 16.52
N ILE A 120 9.23 -8.45 15.82
CA ILE A 120 9.87 -7.25 16.34
C ILE A 120 9.43 -6.05 15.50
N HIS A 121 9.16 -4.93 16.17
CA HIS A 121 8.86 -3.64 15.55
C HIS A 121 10.01 -3.17 14.64
N ALA A 122 9.69 -2.21 13.77
CA ALA A 122 10.71 -1.42 13.10
C ALA A 122 11.52 -0.61 14.13
N LEU A 123 12.82 -0.37 13.86
CA LEU A 123 13.68 0.40 14.79
C LEU A 123 13.27 1.87 14.89
N LYS A 124 12.69 2.44 13.82
CA LYS A 124 12.11 3.78 13.87
C LYS A 124 10.68 3.71 14.38
N HIS A 125 10.29 4.74 15.14
CA HIS A 125 8.92 4.96 15.56
C HIS A 125 8.25 6.02 14.69
N GLN A 126 6.93 5.94 14.54
CA GLN A 126 6.15 6.97 13.88
C GLN A 126 6.13 8.21 14.77
N SER A 127 6.86 9.26 14.39
CA SER A 127 6.80 10.55 15.06
C SER A 127 6.38 11.63 14.07
N LEU A 128 5.44 12.49 14.47
CA LEU A 128 5.09 13.69 13.69
C LEU A 128 6.29 14.64 13.57
N SER A 129 7.23 14.60 14.52
CA SER A 129 8.43 15.44 14.51
C SER A 129 9.49 15.02 13.49
N SER A 130 9.38 13.83 12.88
CA SER A 130 10.31 13.36 11.84
C SER A 130 9.83 13.70 10.43
N ILE A 131 8.66 14.30 10.27
CA ILE A 131 8.15 14.72 8.97
C ILE A 131 8.80 16.07 8.63
N ASP A 132 9.75 16.08 7.69
CA ASP A 132 10.32 17.32 7.19
C ASP A 132 9.30 18.12 6.38
N MET A 133 9.50 19.44 6.26
CA MET A 133 8.58 20.32 5.54
C MET A 133 8.42 19.89 4.08
N LYS A 134 9.47 19.30 3.48
CA LYS A 134 9.41 18.77 2.12
C LYS A 134 8.44 17.61 2.03
N THR A 135 8.54 16.60 2.90
CA THR A 135 7.64 15.45 2.83
C THR A 135 6.25 15.78 3.33
N PHE A 136 6.12 16.75 4.24
CA PHE A 136 4.83 17.38 4.55
C PHE A 136 4.22 17.98 3.27
N LEU A 137 4.95 18.82 2.54
CA LEU A 137 4.49 19.40 1.28
C LEU A 137 4.24 18.34 0.20
N ASP A 138 5.05 17.29 0.07
CA ASP A 138 4.80 16.18 -0.86
C ASP A 138 3.44 15.52 -0.54
N PHE A 139 3.09 15.37 0.74
CA PHE A 139 1.86 14.73 1.19
C PHE A 139 0.60 15.61 1.00
N PHE A 140 0.74 16.93 1.20
CA PHE A 140 -0.37 17.88 1.13
C PHE A 140 -0.55 18.53 -0.25
N SER A 141 0.52 18.63 -1.03
CA SER A 141 0.54 19.39 -2.29
C SER A 141 1.05 18.61 -3.50
N GLY A 142 1.46 17.34 -3.34
CA GLY A 142 1.70 16.41 -4.46
C GLY A 142 2.51 17.02 -5.62
N ASP A 143 3.79 17.31 -5.39
CA ASP A 143 4.70 17.91 -6.40
C ASP A 143 4.21 19.22 -7.06
N GLY A 144 3.22 19.90 -6.47
CA GLY A 144 2.71 21.20 -6.89
C GLY A 144 1.21 21.17 -7.20
N GLU A 145 0.53 22.28 -6.90
CA GLU A 145 -0.88 22.42 -7.22
C GLU A 145 -1.09 22.78 -8.69
N PRO A 146 -2.15 22.26 -9.35
CA PRO A 146 -2.52 22.71 -10.68
C PRO A 146 -2.85 24.20 -10.64
N PRO A 147 -2.46 24.98 -11.67
CA PRO A 147 -2.77 26.41 -11.73
C PRO A 147 -4.26 26.65 -11.58
N ASN A 148 -4.63 27.78 -10.95
CA ASN A 148 -6.01 28.24 -10.90
C ASN A 148 -6.54 28.36 -12.34
N GLY A 149 -7.67 27.73 -12.63
CA GLY A 149 -8.12 27.59 -14.00
C GLY A 149 -9.21 26.55 -14.20
N THR A 150 -9.41 26.16 -15.45
CA THR A 150 -10.45 25.20 -15.86
C THR A 150 -10.12 23.77 -15.43
N PHE A 151 -11.09 22.86 -15.58
CA PHE A 151 -10.89 21.43 -15.41
C PHE A 151 -9.86 20.90 -16.43
N GLY A 152 -9.96 21.28 -17.71
CA GLY A 152 -9.03 20.84 -18.75
C GLY A 152 -7.58 21.29 -18.50
N GLN A 153 -7.39 22.50 -17.96
CA GLN A 153 -6.07 22.97 -17.53
C GLN A 153 -5.50 22.14 -16.37
N GLY A 154 -6.35 21.75 -15.40
CA GLY A 154 -5.96 20.85 -14.32
C GLY A 154 -5.55 19.46 -14.82
N VAL A 155 -6.34 18.88 -15.74
CA VAL A 155 -6.02 17.59 -16.38
C VAL A 155 -4.68 17.67 -17.12
N LYS A 156 -4.43 18.74 -17.90
CA LYS A 156 -3.14 18.95 -18.59
C LYS A 156 -1.96 19.02 -17.62
N PHE A 157 -2.14 19.69 -16.49
CA PHE A 157 -1.12 19.77 -15.45
C PHE A 157 -0.79 18.37 -14.92
N TYR A 158 -1.80 17.60 -14.55
CA TYR A 158 -1.59 16.25 -14.02
C TYR A 158 -1.01 15.30 -15.08
N ILE A 159 -1.46 15.33 -16.33
CA ILE A 159 -0.84 14.54 -17.42
C ILE A 159 0.68 14.81 -17.49
N LYS A 160 1.09 16.08 -17.42
CA LYS A 160 2.50 16.47 -17.45
C LYS A 160 3.24 16.01 -16.19
N ARG A 161 2.62 16.16 -15.01
CA ARG A 161 3.18 15.71 -13.73
C ARG A 161 3.46 14.21 -13.76
N GLU A 162 2.47 13.43 -14.16
CA GLU A 162 2.51 11.97 -14.21
C GLU A 162 3.42 11.43 -15.34
N GLY A 163 3.91 12.30 -16.23
CA GLY A 163 4.74 11.91 -17.37
C GLY A 163 4.01 11.03 -18.40
N ILE A 164 2.67 11.08 -18.43
CA ILE A 164 1.85 10.28 -19.36
C ILE A 164 1.40 11.12 -20.56
N THR A 165 0.85 10.47 -21.57
CA THR A 165 0.25 11.14 -22.74
C THR A 165 -1.28 11.12 -22.66
N GLN A 166 -1.95 11.96 -23.45
CA GLN A 166 -3.41 11.91 -23.58
C GLN A 166 -3.90 10.55 -24.10
N VAL A 167 -3.07 9.84 -24.87
CA VAL A 167 -3.37 8.50 -25.37
C VAL A 167 -3.40 7.50 -24.23
N ILE A 168 -2.39 7.52 -23.36
CA ILE A 168 -2.31 6.63 -22.19
C ILE A 168 -3.47 6.92 -21.23
N LEU A 169 -3.79 8.21 -21.00
CA LEU A 169 -4.94 8.54 -20.15
C LEU A 169 -6.26 8.05 -20.75
N ALA A 170 -6.44 8.20 -22.06
CA ALA A 170 -7.65 7.74 -22.74
C ALA A 170 -7.82 6.22 -22.65
N GLU A 171 -6.73 5.46 -22.80
CA GLU A 171 -6.69 4.02 -22.59
C GLU A 171 -7.09 3.66 -21.14
N ARG A 172 -6.45 4.28 -20.14
CA ARG A 172 -6.77 4.04 -18.72
C ARG A 172 -8.21 4.36 -18.36
N VAL A 173 -8.80 5.38 -18.99
CA VAL A 173 -10.19 5.81 -18.75
C VAL A 173 -11.19 4.98 -19.57
N GLY A 174 -10.72 4.23 -20.58
CA GLY A 174 -11.57 3.45 -21.49
C GLY A 174 -12.37 4.33 -22.44
N VAL A 175 -11.76 5.35 -23.04
CA VAL A 175 -12.41 6.30 -23.96
C VAL A 175 -11.55 6.62 -25.18
N ALA A 176 -12.16 7.16 -26.22
CA ALA A 176 -11.41 7.66 -27.38
C ALA A 176 -10.43 8.79 -26.98
N THR A 177 -9.22 8.77 -27.56
CA THR A 177 -8.18 9.79 -27.35
C THR A 177 -8.66 11.20 -27.64
N GLU A 178 -9.54 11.35 -28.63
CA GLU A 178 -10.16 12.62 -28.98
C GLU A 178 -11.01 13.20 -27.84
N THR A 179 -11.68 12.36 -27.05
CA THR A 179 -12.50 12.78 -25.92
C THR A 179 -11.63 13.47 -24.86
N ILE A 180 -10.51 12.85 -24.49
CA ILE A 180 -9.51 13.49 -23.59
C ILE A 180 -8.96 14.77 -24.21
N GLY A 181 -8.69 14.76 -25.52
CA GLY A 181 -8.24 15.96 -26.24
C GLY A 181 -9.27 17.11 -26.25
N ARG A 182 -10.57 16.82 -26.25
CA ARG A 182 -11.65 17.82 -26.13
C ARG A 182 -11.76 18.37 -24.71
N ILE A 183 -11.63 17.51 -23.69
CA ILE A 183 -11.56 17.91 -22.27
C ILE A 183 -10.39 18.85 -22.04
N CYS A 184 -9.18 18.45 -22.47
CA CYS A 184 -7.96 19.25 -22.31
C CYS A 184 -8.04 20.62 -23.01
N ARG A 185 -8.85 20.76 -24.06
CA ARG A 185 -9.09 22.03 -24.77
C ARG A 185 -10.26 22.83 -24.23
N ASP A 186 -10.91 22.36 -23.16
CA ASP A 186 -12.12 22.97 -22.59
C ASP A 186 -13.26 23.12 -23.63
N VAL A 187 -13.30 22.23 -24.63
CA VAL A 187 -14.35 22.19 -25.68
C VAL A 187 -15.50 21.26 -25.27
N TYR A 188 -15.22 20.35 -24.34
CA TYR A 188 -16.19 19.40 -23.81
C TYR A 188 -16.12 19.42 -22.29
N GLU A 189 -17.25 19.77 -21.67
CA GLU A 189 -17.43 19.69 -20.23
C GLU A 189 -17.90 18.27 -19.86
N PRO A 190 -17.05 17.44 -19.22
CA PRO A 190 -17.38 16.05 -18.97
C PRO A 190 -18.43 15.94 -17.84
N PRO A 191 -19.42 15.05 -17.96
CA PRO A 191 -20.34 14.76 -16.86
C PRO A 191 -19.58 14.12 -15.69
N ILE A 192 -20.17 14.19 -14.48
CA ILE A 192 -19.52 13.76 -13.23
C ILE A 192 -18.90 12.35 -13.29
N ASN A 193 -19.56 11.39 -13.94
CA ASN A 193 -19.03 10.03 -14.09
C ASN A 193 -17.72 10.00 -14.90
N MET A 194 -17.66 10.77 -16.00
CA MET A 194 -16.46 10.90 -16.82
C MET A 194 -15.36 11.69 -16.07
N ALA A 195 -15.74 12.75 -15.35
CA ALA A 195 -14.80 13.52 -14.56
C ALA A 195 -14.16 12.68 -13.44
N VAL A 196 -14.95 11.84 -12.76
CA VAL A 196 -14.47 10.85 -11.77
C VAL A 196 -13.55 9.82 -12.43
N ALA A 197 -13.91 9.29 -13.60
CA ALA A 197 -13.07 8.36 -14.35
C ALA A 197 -11.70 8.97 -14.69
N VAL A 198 -11.67 10.23 -15.12
CA VAL A 198 -10.43 10.95 -15.41
C VAL A 198 -9.57 11.12 -14.16
N CYS A 199 -10.18 11.42 -13.00
CA CYS A 199 -9.44 11.53 -11.74
C CYS A 199 -8.79 10.19 -11.33
N ILE A 200 -9.51 9.08 -11.49
CA ILE A 200 -9.01 7.72 -11.21
C ILE A 200 -7.94 7.31 -12.22
N GLY A 201 -8.14 7.54 -13.52
CA GLY A 201 -7.16 7.22 -14.56
C GLY A 201 -5.85 8.02 -14.45
N LEU A 202 -5.90 9.19 -13.81
CA LEU A 202 -4.75 10.00 -13.42
C LEU A 202 -4.13 9.60 -12.07
N HIS A 203 -4.75 8.66 -11.35
CA HIS A 203 -4.38 8.24 -9.99
C HIS A 203 -4.25 9.42 -9.02
N LEU A 204 -5.17 10.37 -9.12
CA LEU A 204 -5.16 11.56 -8.27
C LEU A 204 -5.51 11.22 -6.83
N LEU A 205 -4.77 11.81 -5.89
CA LEU A 205 -5.09 11.67 -4.48
C LEU A 205 -6.52 12.17 -4.19
N PRO A 206 -7.19 11.70 -3.12
CA PRO A 206 -8.59 12.06 -2.86
C PRO A 206 -8.83 13.58 -2.80
N PHE A 207 -7.91 14.35 -2.19
CA PHE A 207 -8.05 15.81 -2.11
C PHE A 207 -7.88 16.50 -3.47
N GLU A 208 -6.98 16.00 -4.33
CA GLU A 208 -6.75 16.50 -5.69
C GLU A 208 -7.96 16.26 -6.58
N SER A 209 -8.49 15.03 -6.52
CA SER A 209 -9.72 14.64 -7.21
C SER A 209 -10.87 15.58 -6.84
N ARG A 210 -11.11 15.83 -5.54
CA ARG A 210 -12.15 16.77 -5.10
C ARG A 210 -11.90 18.18 -5.59
N LYS A 211 -10.66 18.69 -5.49
CA LYS A 211 -10.30 20.03 -5.96
C LYS A 211 -10.51 20.19 -7.46
N LEU A 212 -10.20 19.15 -8.23
CA LEU A 212 -10.38 19.13 -9.68
C LEU A 212 -11.88 19.05 -10.04
N LEU A 213 -12.65 18.18 -9.39
CA LEU A 213 -14.10 18.06 -9.58
C LEU A 213 -14.86 19.35 -9.24
N MET A 214 -14.43 20.07 -8.19
CA MET A 214 -15.03 21.36 -7.82
C MET A 214 -14.87 22.42 -8.93
N ARG A 215 -13.90 22.30 -9.84
CA ARG A 215 -13.77 23.20 -11.00
C ARG A 215 -14.91 23.05 -12.00
N LEU A 216 -15.60 21.91 -12.01
CA LEU A 216 -16.83 21.65 -12.78
C LEU A 216 -18.09 21.88 -11.94
N GLY A 217 -17.95 22.36 -10.69
CA GLY A 217 -19.07 22.50 -9.76
C GLY A 217 -19.61 21.16 -9.21
N TYR A 218 -18.88 20.06 -9.37
CA TYR A 218 -19.29 18.76 -8.84
C TYR A 218 -18.86 18.54 -7.39
N THR A 219 -19.77 18.04 -6.58
CA THR A 219 -19.54 17.61 -5.20
C THR A 219 -19.92 16.14 -5.02
N LEU A 220 -19.22 15.45 -4.11
CA LEU A 220 -19.46 14.04 -3.79
C LEU A 220 -20.14 13.85 -2.41
N ASP A 221 -20.83 14.89 -1.93
CA ASP A 221 -21.50 14.97 -0.62
C ASP A 221 -22.96 14.48 -0.64
N GLY A 222 -23.40 13.92 -1.76
CA GLY A 222 -24.78 13.47 -1.97
C GLY A 222 -25.12 12.10 -1.37
N ASN A 223 -26.40 11.92 -1.01
CA ASN A 223 -26.93 10.67 -0.43
C ASN A 223 -27.44 9.64 -1.46
N SER A 224 -27.18 9.83 -2.75
CA SER A 224 -27.54 8.81 -3.74
C SER A 224 -26.53 7.65 -3.72
N ALA A 225 -26.98 6.44 -4.06
CA ALA A 225 -26.11 5.26 -4.08
C ALA A 225 -24.92 5.44 -5.04
N ILE A 226 -25.15 6.09 -6.18
CA ILE A 226 -24.12 6.36 -7.17
C ILE A 226 -23.09 7.39 -6.69
N ILE A 227 -23.51 8.46 -6.00
CA ILE A 227 -22.58 9.46 -5.47
C ILE A 227 -21.72 8.87 -4.35
N ARG A 228 -22.31 8.05 -3.45
CA ARG A 228 -21.54 7.29 -2.45
C ARG A 228 -20.55 6.32 -3.09
N ALA A 229 -20.92 5.69 -4.19
CA ALA A 229 -19.99 4.84 -4.93
C ALA A 229 -18.83 5.65 -5.51
N TYR A 230 -19.08 6.80 -6.13
CA TYR A 230 -18.02 7.69 -6.63
C TYR A 230 -17.12 8.21 -5.51
N GLN A 231 -17.69 8.55 -4.35
CA GLN A 231 -16.92 8.92 -3.18
C GLN A 231 -15.99 7.77 -2.73
N LEU A 232 -16.51 6.54 -2.65
CA LEU A 232 -15.70 5.37 -2.31
C LEU A 232 -14.55 5.16 -3.31
N LEU A 233 -14.84 5.28 -4.61
CA LEU A 233 -13.83 5.12 -5.65
C LEU A 233 -12.73 6.19 -5.54
N VAL A 234 -13.10 7.45 -5.35
CA VAL A 234 -12.14 8.57 -5.20
C VAL A 234 -11.36 8.50 -3.88
N ASP A 235 -11.98 8.01 -2.80
CA ASP A 235 -11.38 8.05 -1.47
C ASP A 235 -10.48 6.84 -1.19
N VAL A 236 -10.84 5.68 -1.76
CA VAL A 236 -10.21 4.38 -1.43
C VAL A 236 -9.55 3.73 -2.65
N PHE A 237 -10.17 3.83 -3.83
CA PHE A 237 -9.76 3.09 -5.03
C PHE A 237 -9.17 4.01 -6.12
N TYR A 238 -8.65 5.19 -5.75
CA TYR A 238 -8.12 6.15 -6.70
C TYR A 238 -6.90 5.64 -7.49
N ASN A 239 -6.18 4.65 -6.96
CA ASN A 239 -5.02 4.01 -7.60
C ASN A 239 -5.37 2.75 -8.42
N GLU A 240 -6.64 2.34 -8.48
CA GLU A 240 -7.06 1.18 -9.28
C GLU A 240 -7.31 1.60 -10.75
N GLU A 241 -7.42 0.61 -11.64
CA GLU A 241 -7.79 0.86 -13.04
C GLU A 241 -9.29 1.17 -13.18
N VAL A 242 -9.66 1.99 -14.17
CA VAL A 242 -11.07 2.38 -14.38
C VAL A 242 -11.91 1.17 -14.81
N CYS A 243 -11.33 0.17 -15.49
CA CYS A 243 -12.00 -1.09 -15.84
C CYS A 243 -12.41 -1.89 -14.58
N ASP A 244 -11.53 -1.99 -13.59
CA ASP A 244 -11.83 -2.63 -12.30
C ASP A 244 -12.92 -1.85 -11.54
N CYS A 245 -12.84 -0.51 -11.56
CA CYS A 245 -13.88 0.34 -10.99
C CYS A 245 -15.24 0.15 -11.68
N ASN A 246 -15.26 0.03 -13.01
CA ASN A 246 -16.47 -0.23 -13.79
C ASN A 246 -17.05 -1.61 -13.44
N THR A 247 -16.21 -2.63 -13.38
CA THR A 247 -16.60 -3.99 -12.97
C THR A 247 -17.26 -3.97 -11.58
N PHE A 248 -16.62 -3.30 -10.61
CA PHE A 248 -17.19 -3.12 -9.28
C PHE A 248 -18.56 -2.43 -9.30
N LEU A 249 -18.73 -1.36 -10.08
CA LEU A 249 -20.02 -0.67 -10.18
C LEU A 249 -21.11 -1.57 -10.78
N ILE A 250 -20.79 -2.31 -11.84
CA ILE A 250 -21.72 -3.22 -12.51
C ILE A 250 -22.14 -4.36 -11.57
N GLU A 251 -21.20 -4.95 -10.83
CA GLU A 251 -21.50 -5.98 -9.82
C GLU A 251 -22.45 -5.49 -8.71
N LYS A 252 -22.47 -4.18 -8.44
CA LYS A 252 -23.38 -3.54 -7.49
C LYS A 252 -24.68 -3.02 -8.14
N GLY A 253 -24.92 -3.32 -9.41
CA GLY A 253 -26.11 -2.87 -10.15
C GLY A 253 -26.11 -1.37 -10.46
N LEU A 254 -24.93 -0.74 -10.47
CA LEU A 254 -24.74 0.68 -10.77
C LEU A 254 -24.25 0.86 -12.21
N LYS A 255 -24.41 2.08 -12.73
CA LYS A 255 -23.89 2.44 -14.05
C LYS A 255 -22.35 2.56 -13.99
N PRO A 256 -21.61 2.08 -15.00
CA PRO A 256 -20.17 2.27 -15.07
C PRO A 256 -19.81 3.74 -15.28
N LEU A 257 -18.56 4.10 -14.96
CA LEU A 257 -18.01 5.44 -15.15
C LEU A 257 -17.92 5.80 -16.63
N THR A 258 -17.44 4.86 -17.45
CA THR A 258 -17.23 4.99 -18.89
C THR A 258 -17.77 3.77 -19.62
N LYS A 259 -18.09 3.92 -20.91
CA LYS A 259 -18.40 2.79 -21.78
C LYS A 259 -17.07 2.31 -22.35
N GLU A 260 -16.67 1.08 -22.05
CA GLU A 260 -15.51 0.47 -22.69
C GLU A 260 -15.72 0.52 -24.21
N THR A 261 -14.75 1.06 -24.93
CA THR A 261 -14.68 0.89 -26.39
C THR A 261 -14.31 -0.56 -26.66
N GLU A 262 -15.27 -1.33 -27.19
CA GLU A 262 -15.04 -2.64 -27.80
C GLU A 262 -13.98 -2.59 -28.91
#